data_AF-A0AAV2NYX3-F1
#
_entry.id   AF-A0AAV2NYX3-F1
#
_cell.length_a   1.000
_cell.length_b   1.000
_cell.length_c   1.000
_cell.angle_alpha   90.00
_cell.angle_beta   90.00
_cell.angle_gamma   90.00
#
_symmetry.space_group_name_H-M   'P 1'
#
loop_
_entity.id
_entity.type
_entity.pdbx_description
1 polymer ?
#
loop_
_entity_poly.entity_id
_entity_poly.type
_entity_poly.pdbx_seq_one_letter_code
_entity_poly.pdbx_strand_id
1 'polypeptide(L)' 'MEIQHINTELLTRGRLETTIIRVESPLLFWVQLKNGEQDLKELEEELNFRMSRRATYLYIWPDQMRVDMDVAVKDR' A
#
# COMPACT_ATOMS: atom_id res chain seq x y z
N MET A 1 1.58 13.07 0.18
CA MET A 1 0.65 12.13 -0.46
C MET A 1 -0.06 11.47 0.70
N GLU A 2 -1.31 11.83 0.92
CA GLU A 2 -2.09 11.18 1.99
C GLU A 2 -2.54 9.83 1.43
N ILE A 3 -2.19 8.73 2.11
CA ILE A 3 -2.66 7.40 1.74
C ILE A 3 -4.12 7.34 2.17
N GLN A 4 -5.04 7.54 1.24
CA GLN A 4 -6.47 7.41 1.54
C GLN A 4 -6.83 5.94 1.58
N HIS A 5 -7.36 5.50 2.72
CA HIS A 5 -7.95 4.17 2.82
C HIS A 5 -9.12 4.03 1.84
N ILE A 6 -9.28 2.84 1.28
CA ILE A 6 -10.45 2.51 0.47
C ILE A 6 -11.69 2.67 1.35
N ASN A 7 -12.61 3.56 0.96
CA ASN A 7 -13.92 3.63 1.59
C ASN A 7 -14.77 2.45 1.09
N THR A 8 -14.99 1.46 1.96
CA THR A 8 -15.76 0.26 1.63
C THR A 8 -17.22 0.56 1.29
N GLU A 9 -17.77 1.69 1.75
CA GLU A 9 -19.15 2.10 1.44
C GLU A 9 -19.32 2.53 -0.02
N LEU A 10 -18.23 2.91 -0.69
CA LEU A 10 -18.20 3.27 -2.11
C LEU A 10 -18.01 2.05 -3.03
N LEU A 11 -17.81 0.86 -2.45
CA LEU A 11 -17.69 -0.36 -3.24
C LEU A 11 -19.03 -0.70 -3.90
N THR A 12 -18.96 -1.20 -5.12
CA THR A 12 -20.16 -1.65 -5.84
C THR A 12 -20.81 -2.80 -5.07
N ARG A 13 -22.15 -2.88 -5.10
CA ARG A 13 -22.89 -4.01 -4.52
C ARG A 13 -22.74 -5.33 -5.32
N GLY A 14 -22.03 -5.29 -6.45
CA GLY A 14 -21.79 -6.45 -7.31
C GLY A 14 -20.60 -7.30 -6.85
N ARG A 15 -20.39 -8.43 -7.52
CA ARG A 15 -19.18 -9.24 -7.32
C ARG A 15 -17.98 -8.47 -7.86
N LEU A 16 -16.93 -8.38 -7.05
CA LEU A 16 -15.66 -7.76 -7.42
C LEU A 16 -14.63 -8.86 -7.69
N GLU A 17 -13.88 -8.72 -8.78
CA GLU A 17 -12.74 -9.59 -9.05
C GLU A 17 -11.58 -9.21 -8.14
N THR A 18 -11.03 -10.19 -7.42
CA THR A 18 -10.02 -9.99 -6.39
C THR A 18 -8.93 -11.04 -6.43
N THR A 19 -7.72 -10.66 -6.06
CA THR A 19 -6.60 -11.56 -5.81
C THR A 19 -6.29 -11.58 -4.32
N ILE A 20 -6.09 -12.76 -3.72
CA ILE A 20 -5.64 -12.87 -2.33
C ILE A 20 -4.14 -12.55 -2.28
N ILE A 21 -3.74 -11.52 -1.52
CA ILE A 21 -2.35 -11.05 -1.44
C ILE A 21 -1.64 -11.51 -0.16
N ARG A 22 -2.39 -11.78 0.91
CA ARG A 22 -1.85 -12.29 2.17
C ARG A 22 -2.92 -13.08 2.91
N VAL A 23 -2.53 -14.20 3.51
CA VAL A 23 -3.41 -15.02 4.35
C VAL A 23 -2.75 -15.21 5.71
N GLU A 24 -3.46 -14.84 6.76
CA GLU A 24 -3.07 -15.17 8.14
C GLU A 24 -3.94 -16.30 8.69
N SER A 25 -5.24 -16.26 8.38
CA SER A 25 -6.18 -17.35 8.64
C SER A 25 -7.34 -17.32 7.62
N PRO A 26 -8.20 -18.36 7.56
CA PRO A 26 -9.39 -18.33 6.70
C PRO A 26 -10.36 -17.17 6.99
N LEU A 27 -10.28 -16.57 8.18
CA LEU A 27 -11.12 -15.43 8.60
C LEU A 27 -10.35 -14.10 8.58
N LEU A 28 -9.04 -14.12 8.35
CA LEU A 28 -8.18 -12.93 8.32
C LEU A 28 -7.19 -13.05 7.15
N PHE A 29 -7.57 -12.41 6.06
CA PHE A 29 -6.78 -12.37 4.84
C PHE A 29 -7.00 -11.02 4.14
N TRP A 30 -6.03 -10.65 3.31
CA TRP A 30 -6.03 -9.42 2.55
C TRP A 30 -6.24 -9.76 1.08
N VAL A 31 -7.05 -8.94 0.43
CA VAL A 31 -7.34 -9.04 -0.99
C VAL A 31 -7.02 -7.74 -1.69
N GLN A 32 -6.59 -7.84 -2.93
CA GLN A 32 -6.44 -6.72 -3.84
C GLN A 32 -7.56 -6.77 -4.87
N LEU A 33 -8.21 -5.62 -5.09
CA LEU A 33 -9.18 -5.45 -6.15
C LEU A 33 -8.47 -5.35 -7.50
N LYS A 34 -8.89 -6.14 -8.49
CA LYS A 34 -8.28 -6.09 -9.83
C LYS A 34 -8.32 -4.72 -10.48
N ASN A 35 -9.39 -3.97 -10.24
CA ASN A 35 -9.56 -2.65 -10.87
C ASN A 35 -8.49 -1.64 -10.44
N GLY A 36 -7.88 -1.82 -9.25
CA GLY A 36 -6.82 -0.93 -8.74
C GLY A 36 -5.41 -1.49 -8.97
N GLU A 37 -5.26 -2.57 -9.73
CA GLU A 37 -3.95 -3.22 -9.94
C GLU A 37 -2.99 -2.31 -10.70
N GLN A 38 -3.47 -1.63 -11.74
CA GLN A 38 -2.66 -0.70 -12.53
C GLN A 38 -2.24 0.52 -11.71
N ASP A 39 -3.17 1.13 -10.97
CA ASP A 39 -2.89 2.30 -10.13
C ASP A 39 -1.85 1.96 -9.04
N LEU A 40 -1.97 0.78 -8.43
CA LEU A 40 -1.00 0.32 -7.44
C LEU A 40 0.38 0.13 -8.06
N LYS A 41 0.46 -0.48 -9.25
CA LYS A 41 1.72 -0.69 -9.95
C LYS A 41 2.42 0.61 -10.30
N GLU A 42 1.68 1.60 -10.80
CA GLU A 42 2.22 2.94 -11.10
C GLU A 42 2.75 3.63 -9.84
N LEU A 43 2.03 3.48 -8.72
CA LEU A 43 2.45 4.00 -7.43
C LEU A 43 3.75 3.34 -6.94
N GLU A 44 3.86 2.02 -7.05
CA GLU A 44 5.05 1.25 -6.67
C GLU A 44 6.27 1.63 -7.50
N GLU A 45 6.11 1.80 -8.82
CA GLU A 45 7.17 2.23 -9.73
C GLU A 45 7.70 3.62 -9.36
N GLU A 46 6.81 4.58 -9.12
CA GLU A 46 7.18 5.93 -8.72
C GLU A 46 7.84 5.95 -7.32
N LEU A 47 7.35 5.15 -6.38
CA LEU A 47 7.93 5.02 -5.05
C LEU A 47 9.36 4.47 -5.12
N ASN A 48 9.58 3.41 -5.89
CA ASN A 48 10.89 2.80 -6.11
C ASN A 48 11.87 3.76 -6.81
N PHE A 49 11.38 4.52 -7.79
CA PHE A 49 12.18 5.55 -8.45
C PHE A 49 12.63 6.66 -7.48
N ARG A 50 11.72 7.15 -6.62
CA ARG A 50 12.05 8.17 -5.62
C ARG A 50 13.00 7.64 -4.56
N MET A 51 12.75 6.44 -4.03
CA MET A 51 13.61 5.83 -3.02
C MET A 51 15.03 5.61 -3.56
N SER A 52 15.19 5.12 -4.79
CA SER A 52 16.52 4.89 -5.37
C SER A 52 17.34 6.18 -5.57
N ARG A 53 16.69 7.30 -5.95
CA ARG A 53 17.38 8.58 -6.20
C ARG A 53 17.61 9.43 -4.95
N ARG A 54 16.72 9.35 -3.96
CA ARG A 54 16.70 10.25 -2.79
C ARG A 54 16.79 9.54 -1.45
N ALA A 55 17.19 8.27 -1.41
CA ALA A 55 17.29 7.48 -0.17
C ALA A 55 17.94 8.24 0.99
N THR A 56 19.07 8.93 0.73
CA THR A 56 19.83 9.67 1.74
C THR A 56 19.04 10.80 2.41
N TYR A 57 18.03 11.36 1.74
CA TYR A 57 17.20 12.46 2.23
C TYR A 57 15.83 12.00 2.73
N LEU A 58 15.50 10.71 2.59
CA LEU A 58 14.21 10.13 2.96
C LEU A 58 14.32 9.27 4.24
N TYR A 59 15.44 9.38 4.96
CA TYR A 59 15.64 8.67 6.22
C TYR A 59 14.77 9.27 7.33
N ILE A 60 14.10 8.40 8.07
CA ILE A 60 13.34 8.74 9.28
C ILE A 60 14.12 8.20 10.48
N TRP A 61 14.42 9.05 11.45
CA TRP A 61 15.08 8.63 12.68
C TRP A 61 14.09 7.98 13.64
N PRO A 62 14.53 7.06 14.54
CA PRO A 62 13.61 6.36 15.45
C PRO A 62 12.77 7.28 16.33
N ASP A 63 13.31 8.43 16.74
CA ASP A 63 12.62 9.46 17.53
C ASP A 63 11.58 10.27 16.73
N GLN A 64 11.64 10.20 15.40
CA GLN A 64 10.69 10.84 14.49
C GLN A 64 9.54 9.89 14.08
N MET A 65 9.70 8.58 14.31
CA MET A 65 8.67 7.58 14.03
C MET A 65 7.51 7.69 15.01
N ARG A 66 6.29 7.48 14.50
CA ARG A 66 5.06 7.45 15.30
C ARG A 66 4.26 6.21 14.94
N VAL A 67 3.47 5.73 15.90
CA VAL A 67 2.46 4.69 15.64
C VAL A 67 1.50 5.22 14.57
N ASP A 68 1.11 4.35 13.64
CA ASP A 68 0.23 4.63 12.50
C ASP A 68 0.78 5.66 11.48
N MET A 69 2.09 5.93 11.50
CA MET A 69 2.73 6.75 10.49
C MET A 69 2.94 5.96 9.19
N ASP A 70 2.39 6.49 8.09
CA ASP A 70 2.65 5.96 6.76
C ASP A 70 4.13 6.12 6.39
N VAL A 71 4.79 5.00 6.10
CA VAL A 71 6.21 4.97 5.72
C VAL A 71 6.44 4.06 4.52
N ALA A 72 7.37 4.46 3.66
CA ALA A 72 7.87 3.60 2.60
C ALA A 72 8.92 2.65 3.18
N VAL A 73 8.75 1.35 2.95
CA VAL A 73 9.69 0.31 3.39
C VAL A 73 10.20 -0.41 2.16
N LYS A 74 11.51 -0.65 2.11
CA LYS A 74 12.09 -1.49 1.08
C LYS A 74 11.85 -2.95 1.45
N ASP A 75 11.13 -3.66 0.59
CA ASP A 75 10.91 -5.09 0.77
C ASP A 75 12.25 -5.84 0.71
N ARG A 76 12.40 -6.89 1.52
CA ARG A 76 13.67 -7.58 1.74
C ARG A 76 13.99 -8.62 0.68
#